data_AF-A0A3N1GUT1-F1
#
_entry.id   AF-A0A3N1GUT1-F1
#
_cell.length_a   1.000
_cell.length_b   1.000
_cell.length_c   1.000
_cell.angle_alpha   90.00
_cell.angle_beta   90.00
_cell.angle_gamma   90.00
#
_symmetry.space_group_name_H-M   'P 1'
#
loop_
_entity.id
_entity.type
_entity.pdbx_description
1 polymer ?
#
loop_
_entity_poly.entity_id
_entity_poly.type
_entity_poly.pdbx_seq_one_letter_code
_entity_poly.pdbx_strand_id
1 'polypeptide(L)'
;MSSTPAGDTSGFWLAGTVLRLLEERYGRGRVPSVRVLSRHIRDANEGDTISHGHMHNILSGGAVNITDRTRAVLARFLGVPPTALMPSAEPVPGPAGPPSPETLAMRFSSLRPEELEAIEKAIHMVRDARDSIDRG
;
A
#
# COMPACT_ATOMS: atom_id res chain seq x y z
N MET A 1 -27.91 14.62 -10.72
CA MET A 1 -27.58 13.67 -9.64
C MET A 1 -26.21 13.09 -9.97
N SER A 2 -25.15 13.66 -9.40
CA SER A 2 -23.76 13.26 -9.67
C SER A 2 -23.35 12.22 -8.65
N SER A 3 -23.27 10.96 -9.07
CA SER A 3 -22.69 9.89 -8.27
C SER A 3 -21.17 10.01 -8.33
N THR A 4 -20.55 10.46 -7.24
CA THR A 4 -19.11 10.39 -7.03
C THR A 4 -18.75 8.95 -6.62
N PRO A 5 -17.93 8.20 -7.38
CA PRO A 5 -17.47 6.89 -6.92
C PRO A 5 -16.14 7.03 -6.16
N ALA A 6 -16.13 6.45 -4.95
CA ALA A 6 -14.99 5.91 -4.19
C ALA A 6 -13.80 6.84 -3.88
N GLY A 7 -13.94 7.68 -2.84
CA GLY A 7 -12.85 8.49 -2.27
C GLY A 7 -11.91 7.76 -1.30
N ASP A 8 -12.20 6.51 -0.89
CA ASP A 8 -11.44 5.83 0.17
C ASP A 8 -10.32 4.90 -0.33
N THR A 9 -10.22 4.65 -1.64
CA THR A 9 -9.29 3.64 -2.20
C THR A 9 -7.94 4.24 -2.66
N SER A 10 -7.86 5.55 -2.90
CA SER A 10 -6.68 6.16 -3.54
C SER A 10 -5.46 6.21 -2.62
N GLY A 11 -5.66 6.41 -1.31
CA GLY A 11 -4.57 6.46 -0.34
C GLY A 11 -3.90 5.10 -0.15
N PHE A 12 -4.69 4.03 -0.03
CA PHE A 12 -4.17 2.66 0.05
C PHE A 12 -3.46 2.21 -1.22
N TRP A 13 -3.95 2.63 -2.40
CA TRP A 13 -3.28 2.36 -3.66
C TRP A 13 -1.89 3.02 -3.70
N LEU A 14 -1.78 4.28 -3.28
CA LEU A 14 -0.51 4.99 -3.23
C LEU A 14 0.45 4.32 -2.24
N ALA A 15 -0.04 3.98 -1.05
CA ALA A 15 0.74 3.28 -0.02
C ALA A 15 1.33 1.96 -0.55
N GLY A 16 0.49 1.11 -1.14
CA GLY A 16 0.91 -0.17 -1.71
C GLY A 16 1.90 0.00 -2.87
N THR A 17 1.68 1.01 -3.71
CA THR A 17 2.58 1.32 -4.84
C THR A 17 3.96 1.76 -4.35
N VAL A 18 4.02 2.68 -3.39
CA VAL A 18 5.28 3.17 -2.82
C VAL A 18 6.00 2.04 -2.08
N LEU A 19 5.28 1.23 -1.30
CA LEU A 19 5.87 0.09 -0.59
C LEU A 19 6.48 -0.93 -1.55
N ARG A 20 5.77 -1.31 -2.61
CA ARG A 20 6.30 -2.23 -3.64
C ARG A 20 7.60 -1.70 -4.25
N LEU A 21 7.64 -0.42 -4.62
CA LEU A 21 8.83 0.21 -5.20
C LEU A 21 10.00 0.28 -4.19
N LEU A 22 9.71 0.47 -2.90
CA LEU A 22 10.72 0.40 -1.85
C LEU A 22 11.28 -1.01 -1.68
N GLU A 23 10.42 -2.03 -1.75
CA GLU A 23 10.83 -3.43 -1.68
C GLU A 23 11.64 -3.86 -2.91
N GLU A 24 11.32 -3.36 -4.11
CA GLU A 24 12.13 -3.57 -5.31
C GLU A 24 13.54 -2.97 -5.15
N ARG A 25 13.64 -1.83 -4.48
CA ARG A 25 14.92 -1.16 -4.25
C ARG A 25 15.78 -1.79 -3.15
N TYR A 26 15.17 -2.09 -2.00
CA TYR A 26 15.89 -2.55 -0.79
C TYR A 26 15.86 -4.06 -0.59
N GLY A 27 14.95 -4.76 -1.28
CA GLY A 27 14.57 -6.14 -0.99
C GLY A 27 13.35 -6.22 -0.07
N ARG A 28 12.52 -7.23 -0.29
CA ARG A 28 11.34 -7.52 0.54
C ARG A 28 11.72 -7.69 2.00
N GLY A 29 11.01 -7.02 2.90
CA GLY A 29 11.28 -7.03 4.34
C GLY A 29 12.58 -6.31 4.77
N ARG A 30 13.32 -5.69 3.83
CA ARG A 30 14.54 -4.90 4.12
C ARG A 30 14.32 -3.40 4.00
N VAL A 31 13.06 -2.97 3.86
CA VAL A 31 12.69 -1.55 3.78
C VAL A 31 13.08 -0.87 5.10
N PRO A 32 13.94 0.16 5.07
CA PRO A 32 14.38 0.84 6.27
C PRO A 32 13.24 1.62 6.95
N SER A 33 13.45 2.00 8.21
CA SER A 33 12.50 2.85 8.94
C SER A 33 12.28 4.19 8.25
N VAL A 34 11.13 4.81 8.48
CA VAL A 34 10.73 6.10 7.88
C VAL A 34 11.79 7.19 8.11
N ARG A 35 12.42 7.22 9.29
CA ARG A 35 13.51 8.14 9.60
C ARG A 35 14.72 7.97 8.68
N VAL A 36 15.10 6.72 8.41
CA VAL A 36 16.22 6.39 7.52
C VAL A 36 15.83 6.66 6.06
N LEU A 37 14.59 6.35 5.67
CA LEU A 37 14.06 6.68 4.34
C LEU A 37 14.08 8.18 4.07
N SER A 38 13.64 9.04 5.01
CA SER A 38 13.70 10.49 4.84
C SER A 38 15.13 11.00 4.59
N ARG A 39 16.14 10.37 5.22
CA ARG A 39 17.55 10.68 4.96
C ARG A 39 17.98 10.24 3.56
N HIS A 40 17.67 9.00 3.16
CA HIS A 40 18.01 8.52 1.83
C HIS A 40 17.32 9.31 0.72
N ILE A 41 16.07 9.74 0.94
CA ILE A 41 15.34 10.63 0.03
C ILE A 41 16.08 11.95 -0.09
N ARG A 42 16.50 12.54 1.02
CA ARG A 42 17.29 13.78 1.02
C ARG A 42 18.58 13.65 0.22
N ASP A 43 19.34 12.59 0.47
CA ASP A 43 20.62 12.34 -0.17
C ASP A 43 20.46 12.12 -1.68
N ALA A 44 19.35 11.50 -2.11
CA ALA A 44 19.04 11.26 -3.52
C ALA A 44 18.43 12.48 -4.26
N ASN A 45 18.02 13.52 -3.54
CA ASN A 45 17.31 14.67 -4.10
C ASN A 45 18.02 16.00 -3.81
N GLU A 46 19.35 16.00 -3.66
CA GLU A 46 20.16 17.23 -3.49
C GLU A 46 19.68 18.12 -2.30
N GLY A 47 19.13 17.49 -1.25
CA GLY A 47 18.65 18.20 -0.08
C GLY A 47 17.13 18.38 0.00
N ASP A 48 16.38 18.10 -1.07
CA ASP A 48 14.91 18.06 -1.03
C ASP A 48 14.43 16.89 -0.17
N THR A 49 13.44 17.15 0.70
CA THR A 49 12.99 16.15 1.68
C THR A 49 11.49 15.99 1.70
N ILE A 50 11.06 14.84 2.22
CA ILE A 50 9.69 14.59 2.64
C ILE A 50 9.72 14.45 4.16
N SER A 51 8.87 15.20 4.85
CA SER A 51 8.80 15.14 6.31
C SER A 51 8.43 13.73 6.77
N HIS A 52 8.97 13.33 7.91
CA HIS A 52 8.71 12.00 8.48
C HIS A 52 7.22 11.70 8.63
N GLY A 53 6.44 12.66 9.13
CA GLY A 53 4.99 12.52 9.29
C GLY A 53 4.28 12.34 7.95
N HIS A 54 4.72 13.06 6.91
CA HIS A 54 4.12 12.93 5.57
C HIS A 54 4.48 11.58 4.93
N MET A 55 5.71 11.10 5.09
CA MET A 55 6.12 9.78 4.62
C MET A 55 5.35 8.65 5.34
N HIS A 56 5.15 8.78 6.66
CA HIS A 56 4.31 7.85 7.41
C HIS A 56 2.87 7.85 6.89
N ASN A 57 2.28 9.03 6.65
CA ASN A 57 0.93 9.16 6.12
C ASN A 57 0.78 8.53 4.73
N ILE A 58 1.83 8.61 3.89
CA ILE A 58 1.85 7.93 2.58
C ILE A 58 1.89 6.41 2.75
N LEU A 59 2.76 5.89 3.62
CA LEU A 59 2.91 4.44 3.80
C LEU A 59 1.75 3.77 4.55
N SER A 60 1.03 4.53 5.38
CA SER A 60 -0.18 4.03 6.07
C SER A 60 -1.45 4.14 5.21
N GLY A 61 -1.39 4.79 4.06
CA GLY A 61 -2.54 5.04 3.20
C GLY A 61 -3.42 6.23 3.63
N GLY A 62 -3.01 7.00 4.63
CA GLY A 62 -3.71 8.23 5.03
C GLY A 62 -3.50 9.41 4.08
N ALA A 63 -2.54 9.32 3.15
CA ALA A 63 -2.36 10.30 2.08
C ALA A 63 -3.18 9.91 0.84
N VAL A 64 -4.41 10.45 0.74
CA VAL A 64 -5.32 10.26 -0.41
C VAL A 64 -4.69 10.73 -1.73
N ASN A 65 -3.90 11.79 -1.68
CA ASN A 65 -3.11 12.31 -2.79
C ASN A 65 -1.85 13.00 -2.27
N ILE A 66 -0.84 13.15 -3.13
CA ILE A 66 0.40 13.88 -2.86
C ILE A 66 0.57 15.01 -3.85
N THR A 67 1.25 16.07 -3.42
CA THR A 67 1.58 17.20 -4.30
C THR A 67 2.52 16.77 -5.41
N ASP A 68 2.53 17.50 -6.53
CA ASP A 68 3.45 17.20 -7.64
C ASP A 68 4.91 17.29 -7.23
N ARG A 69 5.25 18.18 -6.27
CA ARG A 69 6.58 18.25 -5.67
C ARG A 69 6.93 16.95 -4.94
N THR A 70 6.06 16.51 -4.02
CA THR A 70 6.27 15.24 -3.28
C THR A 70 6.37 14.06 -4.25
N ARG A 71 5.55 14.06 -5.30
CA ARG A 71 5.57 13.04 -6.34
C ARG A 71 6.90 13.02 -7.10
N ALA A 72 7.41 14.17 -7.52
CA ALA A 72 8.69 14.28 -8.20
C ALA A 72 9.86 13.80 -7.32
N VAL A 73 9.87 14.17 -6.04
CA VAL A 73 10.88 13.75 -5.07
C VAL A 73 10.87 12.24 -4.85
N LEU A 74 9.69 11.63 -4.69
CA LEU A 74 9.54 10.17 -4.57
C LEU A 74 9.93 9.46 -5.87
N ALA A 75 9.50 9.98 -7.01
CA ALA A 75 9.79 9.40 -8.32
C ALA A 75 11.31 9.38 -8.59
N ARG A 76 11.99 10.50 -8.37
CA ARG A 76 13.45 10.60 -8.49
C ARG A 76 14.14 9.67 -7.49
N PHE A 77 13.68 9.64 -6.24
CA PHE A 77 14.22 8.71 -5.26
C PHE A 77 14.09 7.27 -5.75
N LEU A 78 12.88 6.83 -6.11
CA LEU A 78 12.58 5.45 -6.49
C LEU A 78 13.09 5.06 -7.89
N GLY A 79 13.60 6.01 -8.68
CA GLY A 79 14.09 5.75 -10.04
C GLY A 79 12.97 5.45 -11.05
N VAL A 80 11.77 5.98 -10.83
CA VAL A 80 10.58 5.76 -11.67
C VAL A 80 10.04 7.10 -12.20
N PRO A 81 9.27 7.12 -13.30
CA PRO A 81 8.60 8.34 -13.74
C PRO A 81 7.51 8.77 -12.73
N PRO A 82 7.24 10.08 -12.56
CA PRO A 82 6.18 10.56 -11.65
C PRO A 82 4.80 9.98 -11.95
N THR A 83 4.51 9.64 -13.20
CA THR A 83 3.26 9.00 -13.63
C THR A 83 3.06 7.61 -13.01
N ALA A 84 4.12 6.92 -12.60
CA ALA A 84 4.03 5.63 -11.89
C ALA A 84 3.44 5.76 -10.48
N LEU A 85 3.40 6.98 -9.92
CA LEU A 85 2.80 7.30 -8.62
C LEU A 85 1.41 7.93 -8.78
N MET A 86 0.79 7.76 -9.95
CA MET A 86 -0.59 8.16 -10.23
C MET A 86 -1.42 6.92 -10.56
N PRO A 87 -2.64 6.79 -10.02
CA PRO A 87 -3.52 5.72 -10.44
C PRO A 87 -3.83 5.89 -11.94
N SER A 88 -3.67 4.83 -12.73
CA SER A 88 -4.09 4.84 -14.13
C SER A 88 -5.57 5.21 -14.20
N ALA A 89 -5.90 6.21 -15.02
CA ALA A 89 -7.29 6.59 -15.27
C ALA A 89 -8.09 5.49 -15.98
N GLU A 90 -7.40 4.48 -16.53
CA GLU A 90 -8.04 3.28 -17.04
C GLU A 90 -8.03 2.17 -15.98
N PRO A 91 -9.19 1.55 -15.70
CA PRO A 91 -9.23 0.35 -14.89
C PRO A 91 -8.46 -0.73 -15.64
N VAL A 92 -7.26 -1.08 -15.17
CA VAL A 92 -6.51 -2.22 -15.71
C VAL A 92 -7.37 -3.47 -15.44
N PRO A 93 -7.98 -4.11 -16.46
CA PRO A 93 -8.70 -5.35 -16.26
C PRO A 93 -7.66 -6.47 -16.39
N GLY A 94 -6.81 -6.60 -15.37
CA GLY A 94 -6.05 -7.82 -15.14
C GLY A 94 -6.79 -8.64 -14.09
N PRO A 95 -6.78 -9.99 -14.14
CA PRO A 95 -7.23 -10.76 -13.00
C PRO A 95 -6.32 -10.39 -11.83
N ALA A 96 -6.84 -9.60 -10.89
CA ALA A 96 -6.14 -9.33 -9.65
C ALA A 96 -5.92 -10.70 -9.01
N GLY A 97 -4.68 -11.19 -9.05
CA GLY A 97 -4.28 -12.37 -8.31
C GLY A 97 -4.70 -12.20 -6.84
N PRO A 98 -4.90 -13.30 -6.11
CA PRO A 98 -5.29 -13.22 -4.72
C PRO A 98 -4.33 -12.26 -3.97
N PRO A 99 -4.86 -11.36 -3.12
CA PRO A 99 -4.03 -10.42 -2.39
C PRO A 99 -2.96 -11.18 -1.60
N SER A 100 -1.73 -10.65 -1.57
CA SER A 100 -0.67 -11.29 -0.79
C SER A 100 -1.03 -11.30 0.70
N PRO A 101 -0.54 -12.27 1.48
CA PRO A 101 -0.72 -12.30 2.93
C PRO A 101 -0.31 -10.98 3.61
N GLU A 102 0.72 -10.30 3.10
CA GLU A 102 1.18 -9.00 3.62
C GLU A 102 0.18 -7.88 3.31
N THR A 103 -0.45 -7.92 2.14
CA THR A 103 -1.52 -6.98 1.78
C THR A 103 -2.72 -7.18 2.70
N LEU A 104 -3.05 -8.43 3.03
CA LEU A 104 -4.11 -8.75 3.99
C LEU A 104 -3.74 -8.28 5.41
N ALA A 105 -2.51 -8.54 5.86
CA ALA A 105 -2.02 -8.10 7.17
C ALA A 105 -2.07 -6.57 7.33
N MET A 106 -1.72 -5.82 6.29
CA MET A 106 -1.83 -4.36 6.27
C MET A 106 -3.29 -3.88 6.33
N ARG A 107 -4.23 -4.59 5.70
CA ARG A 107 -5.67 -4.27 5.79
C ARG A 107 -6.23 -4.58 7.18
N PHE A 108 -5.66 -5.57 7.84
CA PHE A 108 -6.09 -6.03 9.15
C PHE A 108 -5.46 -5.23 10.30
N SER A 109 -4.42 -4.43 10.06
CA SER A 109 -3.68 -3.73 11.11
C SER A 109 -4.47 -2.65 11.86
N SER A 110 -5.59 -2.17 11.30
CA SER A 110 -6.47 -1.19 11.95
C SER A 110 -7.66 -1.82 12.68
N LEU A 111 -7.81 -3.14 12.62
CA LEU A 111 -8.91 -3.85 13.26
C LEU A 111 -8.61 -4.10 14.74
N ARG A 112 -9.67 -4.14 15.54
CA ARG A 112 -9.58 -4.51 16.95
C ARG A 112 -9.35 -6.02 17.09
N PRO A 113 -8.76 -6.50 18.20
CA PRO A 113 -8.53 -7.93 18.42
C PRO A 113 -9.78 -8.79 18.22
N GLU A 114 -10.94 -8.32 18.65
CA GLU A 114 -12.21 -9.06 18.53
C GLU A 114 -12.68 -9.18 17.07
N GLU A 115 -12.35 -8.19 16.24
CA GLU A 115 -12.67 -8.19 14.81
C GLU A 115 -11.75 -9.14 14.04
N LEU A 116 -10.48 -9.25 14.46
CA LEU A 116 -9.53 -10.22 13.92
C LEU A 116 -9.92 -11.66 14.25
N GLU A 117 -10.32 -11.92 15.50
CA GLU A 117 -10.83 -13.24 15.92
C GLU A 117 -12.08 -13.65 15.14
N ALA A 118 -12.99 -12.71 14.86
CA ALA A 118 -14.17 -12.97 14.05
C ALA A 118 -13.81 -13.36 12.60
N ILE A 119 -12.82 -12.69 12.01
CA ILE A 119 -12.31 -12.99 10.67
C ILE A 119 -11.63 -14.37 10.64
N GLU A 120 -10.78 -14.67 11.63
CA GLU A 120 -10.12 -15.97 11.77
C GLU A 120 -11.15 -17.11 11.87
N LYS A 121 -12.16 -16.93 12.71
CA LYS A 121 -13.26 -17.90 12.87
C LYS A 121 -14.04 -18.10 11.57
N ALA A 122 -14.35 -17.03 10.84
CA ALA A 122 -15.03 -17.12 9.55
C ALA A 122 -14.21 -17.89 8.51
N ILE A 123 -12.89 -17.67 8.46
CA ILE A 123 -11.97 -18.40 7.58
C ILE A 123 -11.95 -19.89 7.93
N HIS A 124 -11.88 -20.23 9.21
CA HIS A 124 -11.95 -21.62 9.68
C HIS A 124 -13.26 -22.30 9.25
N MET A 125 -14.40 -21.66 9.47
CA MET A 125 -15.71 -22.20 9.08
C MET A 125 -15.79 -22.48 7.57
N VAL A 126 -15.28 -21.58 6.73
CA VAL A 126 -15.27 -21.77 5.26
C VAL A 126 -14.30 -22.87 4.83
N ARG A 127 -13.14 -22.99 5.49
CA ARG A 127 -12.17 -24.04 5.21
C ARG A 127 -12.74 -25.42 5.51
N ASP A 128 -13.34 -25.59 6.69
CA ASP A 128 -13.97 -26.86 7.10
C ASP A 128 -15.14 -27.23 6.17
N ALA A 129 -15.91 -26.23 5.71
CA ALA A 129 -16.97 -26.44 4.73
C ALA A 129 -16.45 -26.89 3.35
N ARG A 130 -15.30 -26.39 2.89
CA ARG A 130 -14.68 -26.87 1.63
C ARG A 130 -14.11 -28.28 1.77
N ASP A 131 -13.42 -28.56 2.88
CA ASP A 131 -12.80 -29.87 3.13
C ASP A 131 -13.82 -31.01 3.32
N SER A 132 -15.07 -30.66 3.64
CA SER A 132 -16.21 -31.60 3.73
C SER A 132 -16.91 -31.81 2.39
N ILE A 133 -16.88 -30.84 1.48
CA ILE A 133 -17.38 -30.98 0.10
C ILE A 133 -16.43 -31.85 -0.74
N ASP A 134 -15.12 -31.69 -0.58
CA ASP A 134 -14.12 -32.45 -1.36
C ASP A 134 -13.98 -33.94 -0.92
N ARG A 135 -14.64 -34.33 0.19
CA ARG A 135 -14.62 -35.71 0.75
C ARG A 135 -15.92 -36.49 0.56
N GLY A 136 -16.96 -35.89 -0.03
CA GLY A 136 -18.24 -36.53 -0.34
C GLY A 136 -18.34 -36.91 -1.81
#